data_AF-A0A8D8X980-F1
#
_entry.id   AF-A0A8D8X980-F1
#
_cell.length_a   1.000
_cell.length_b   1.000
_cell.length_c   1.000
_cell.angle_alpha   90.00
_cell.angle_beta   90.00
_cell.angle_gamma   90.00
#
_symmetry.space_group_name_H-M   'P 1'
#
loop_
_entity.id
_entity.type
_entity.pdbx_description
1 polymer ?
#
loop_
_entity_poly.entity_id
_entity_poly.type
_entity_poly.pdbx_seq_one_letter_code
_entity_poly.pdbx_strand_id
1 'polypeptide(L)'
;MTKIRKQKRKKTFRYVNKKRLNNKRRKTGNIQDKTIKESWDNRLTVQRNMENMGLAFDPNQVVTKGEGQPGKGKKNKGTKMHVVKSLEEEAKQPRERQLRLPKTQVSYLTSMMDKHGEDYKAMARDPKNFYQETWKQIRAKINTLKGIPEQYNQYLKSKGLEPTTTTTNAEMEVES
;
A
#
# COMPACT_ATOMS: atom_id res chain seq x y z
N MET A 1 -13.26 28.98 38.48
CA MET A 1 -13.87 27.99 39.38
C MET A 1 -13.91 26.60 38.74
N THR A 2 -13.30 25.59 39.34
CA THR A 2 -13.48 24.21 38.87
C THR A 2 -14.92 23.75 39.11
N LYS A 3 -15.59 23.26 38.07
CA LYS A 3 -16.99 22.75 38.16
C LYS A 3 -17.15 21.83 39.39
N ILE A 4 -18.09 22.15 40.29
CA ILE A 4 -18.38 21.43 41.55
C ILE A 4 -18.47 19.90 41.31
N ARG A 5 -19.05 19.49 40.18
CA ARG A 5 -19.16 18.08 39.77
C ARG A 5 -17.80 17.38 39.59
N LYS A 6 -16.78 18.06 39.03
CA LYS A 6 -15.41 17.51 38.92
C LYS A 6 -14.76 17.36 40.28
N GLN A 7 -15.03 18.29 41.22
CA GLN A 7 -14.49 18.25 42.58
C GLN A 7 -15.10 17.09 43.39
N LYS A 8 -16.42 16.92 43.36
CA LYS A 8 -17.12 15.78 43.97
C LYS A 8 -16.59 14.44 43.42
N ARG A 9 -16.36 14.32 42.11
CA ARG A 9 -15.81 13.11 41.47
C ARG A 9 -14.35 12.81 41.84
N LYS A 10 -13.54 13.82 42.19
CA LYS A 10 -12.15 13.62 42.65
C LYS A 10 -12.09 13.20 44.12
N LYS A 11 -13.08 13.61 44.93
CA LYS A 11 -13.18 13.28 46.37
C LYS A 11 -13.75 11.88 46.64
N THR A 12 -14.28 11.18 45.61
CA THR A 12 -14.73 9.80 45.75
C THR A 12 -13.60 8.83 45.38
N PHE A 13 -13.30 7.89 46.29
CA PHE A 13 -12.35 6.82 46.01
C PHE A 13 -12.90 5.93 44.89
N ARG A 14 -12.22 5.91 43.74
CA ARG A 14 -12.62 5.08 42.61
C ARG A 14 -11.91 3.74 42.73
N TYR A 15 -12.66 2.68 43.02
CA TYR A 15 -12.13 1.32 43.00
C TYR A 15 -11.83 0.91 41.55
N VAL A 16 -10.54 0.92 41.19
CA VAL A 16 -10.07 0.44 39.88
C VAL A 16 -9.22 -0.80 40.14
N ASN A 17 -9.61 -1.93 39.55
CA ASN A 17 -8.81 -3.14 39.60
C ASN A 17 -7.51 -2.94 38.79
N LYS A 18 -6.45 -2.49 39.49
CA LYS A 18 -5.13 -2.18 38.90
C LYS A 18 -4.51 -3.38 38.20
N LYS A 19 -4.69 -4.60 38.73
CA LYS A 19 -4.20 -5.85 38.12
C LYS A 19 -4.85 -6.09 36.75
N ARG A 20 -6.18 -6.01 36.67
CA ARG A 20 -6.92 -6.15 35.40
C ARG A 20 -6.53 -5.06 34.40
N LEU A 21 -6.37 -3.81 34.86
CA LEU A 21 -5.96 -2.70 34.01
C LEU A 21 -4.54 -2.90 33.47
N ASN A 22 -3.59 -3.34 34.29
CA ASN A 22 -2.22 -3.61 33.87
C ASN A 22 -2.14 -4.79 32.90
N ASN A 23 -2.89 -5.86 33.14
CA ASN A 23 -2.99 -6.98 32.21
C ASN A 23 -3.54 -6.52 30.86
N LYS A 24 -4.54 -5.63 30.84
CA LYS A 24 -5.05 -5.04 29.59
C LYS A 24 -4.01 -4.16 28.89
N ARG A 25 -3.24 -3.36 29.63
CA ARG A 25 -2.18 -2.48 29.09
C ARG A 25 -0.99 -3.25 28.52
N ARG A 26 -0.71 -4.44 29.05
CA ARG A 26 0.37 -5.33 28.57
C ARG A 26 -0.09 -6.28 27.47
N LYS A 27 -1.40 -6.42 27.25
CA LYS A 27 -1.94 -7.29 26.21
C LYS A 27 -1.69 -6.67 24.85
N THR A 28 -1.02 -7.43 23.99
CA THR A 28 -0.59 -7.01 22.64
C THR A 28 -1.49 -7.52 21.54
N GLY A 29 -2.23 -8.61 21.78
CA GLY A 29 -3.02 -9.27 20.75
C GLY A 29 -2.14 -10.15 19.86
N ASN A 30 -2.59 -10.38 18.63
CA ASN A 30 -1.83 -11.14 17.64
C ASN A 30 -1.04 -10.18 16.74
N ILE A 31 0.30 -10.24 16.81
CA ILE A 31 1.20 -9.46 15.95
C ILE A 31 1.47 -10.29 14.69
N GLN A 32 1.15 -9.73 13.51
CA GLN A 32 1.31 -10.42 12.22
C GLN A 32 2.77 -10.45 11.76
N ASP A 33 3.48 -9.32 11.87
CA ASP A 33 4.86 -9.20 11.39
C ASP A 33 5.82 -9.99 12.29
N LYS A 34 6.62 -10.86 11.67
CA LYS A 34 7.57 -11.73 12.35
C LYS A 34 8.66 -10.92 13.06
N THR A 35 9.26 -9.95 12.38
CA THR A 35 10.34 -9.10 12.91
C THR A 35 9.92 -8.32 14.16
N ILE A 36 8.70 -7.79 14.17
CA ILE A 36 8.14 -7.07 15.33
C ILE A 36 7.83 -8.07 16.46
N LYS A 37 7.27 -9.22 16.13
CA LYS A 37 6.90 -10.25 17.12
C LYS A 37 8.12 -10.80 17.86
N GLU A 38 9.21 -11.07 17.16
CA GLU A 38 10.47 -11.56 17.73
C GLU A 38 11.15 -10.52 18.61
N SER A 39 11.12 -9.25 18.20
CA SER A 39 11.72 -8.15 18.95
C SER A 39 10.85 -7.66 20.13
N TRP A 40 9.65 -8.23 20.32
CA TRP A 40 8.70 -7.80 21.33
C TRP A 40 9.05 -8.30 22.76
N ASP A 41 9.14 -7.39 23.74
CA ASP A 41 9.34 -7.76 25.14
C ASP A 41 8.04 -7.64 25.96
N ASN A 42 7.53 -8.77 26.46
CA ASN A 42 6.29 -8.84 27.26
C ASN A 42 6.40 -8.18 28.65
N ARG A 43 7.61 -7.87 29.12
CA ARG A 43 7.84 -7.18 30.40
C ARG A 43 7.63 -5.67 30.28
N LEU A 44 7.84 -5.12 29.08
CA LEU A 44 7.74 -3.70 28.80
C LEU A 44 6.32 -3.30 28.38
N THR A 45 6.06 -1.99 28.39
CA THR A 45 4.80 -1.45 27.86
C THR A 45 4.85 -1.41 26.34
N VAL A 46 3.66 -1.43 25.70
CA VAL A 46 3.52 -1.29 24.25
C VAL A 46 4.28 -0.06 23.72
N GLN A 47 4.11 1.09 24.38
CA GLN A 47 4.80 2.32 24.03
C GLN A 47 6.32 2.16 24.05
N ARG A 48 6.89 1.59 25.13
CA ARG A 48 8.34 1.46 25.26
C ARG A 48 8.92 0.43 24.28
N ASN A 49 8.18 -0.62 23.95
CA ASN A 49 8.57 -1.55 22.89
C ASN A 49 8.64 -0.85 21.54
N MET A 50 7.61 -0.07 21.17
CA MET A 50 7.61 0.69 19.92
C MET A 50 8.76 1.70 19.88
N GLU A 51 8.97 2.47 20.95
CA GLU A 51 10.09 3.41 21.06
C GLU A 51 11.44 2.70 20.93
N ASN A 52 11.62 1.55 21.59
CA ASN A 52 12.83 0.73 21.48
C ASN A 52 13.03 0.24 20.03
N MET A 53 11.98 -0.12 19.31
CA MET A 53 12.04 -0.50 17.91
C MET A 53 12.18 0.70 16.97
N GLY A 54 12.15 1.95 17.45
CA GLY A 54 12.18 3.15 16.61
C GLY A 54 10.84 3.48 15.93
N LEU A 55 9.75 2.87 16.38
CA LEU A 55 8.39 3.08 15.87
C LEU A 55 7.62 4.12 16.70
N ALA A 56 6.67 4.79 16.06
CA ALA A 56 5.79 5.76 16.70
C ALA A 56 4.61 5.07 17.41
N PHE A 57 4.43 5.32 18.72
CA PHE A 57 3.26 4.80 19.45
C PHE A 57 1.96 5.54 19.11
N ASP A 58 2.01 6.87 18.96
CA ASP A 58 0.88 7.70 18.54
C ASP A 58 1.20 8.38 17.20
N PRO A 59 0.49 8.04 16.11
CA PRO A 59 0.78 8.61 14.79
C PRO A 59 0.55 10.11 14.73
N ASN A 60 -0.38 10.67 15.52
CA ASN A 60 -0.66 12.11 15.50
C ASN A 60 0.46 12.95 16.10
N GLN A 61 1.34 12.34 16.90
CA GLN A 61 2.53 13.01 17.44
C GLN A 61 3.64 13.13 16.40
N VAL A 62 3.62 12.27 15.37
CA VAL A 62 4.71 12.11 14.40
C VAL A 62 4.32 12.64 13.02
N VAL A 63 3.06 12.53 12.63
CA VAL A 63 2.55 12.96 11.33
C VAL A 63 1.66 14.19 11.50
N THR A 64 1.89 15.24 10.71
CA THR A 64 1.02 16.42 10.67
C THR A 64 -0.29 16.12 9.94
N LYS A 65 -1.41 16.69 10.40
CA LYS A 65 -2.70 16.55 9.71
C LYS A 65 -2.69 17.38 8.42
N GLY A 66 -2.88 16.72 7.28
CA GLY A 66 -3.16 17.35 5.98
C GLY A 66 -2.06 17.21 4.95
N GLU A 67 -0.82 17.02 5.37
CA GLU A 67 0.32 16.85 4.49
C GLU A 67 1.12 15.70 5.08
N GLY A 68 1.44 14.67 4.29
CA GLY A 68 2.28 13.53 4.70
C GLY A 68 3.72 13.91 5.06
N GLN A 69 3.94 15.16 5.48
CA GLN A 69 5.17 15.69 5.98
C GLN A 69 5.42 15.18 7.40
N PRO A 70 6.70 14.95 7.76
CA PRO A 70 7.07 14.62 9.11
C PRO A 70 6.73 15.81 10.01
N GLY A 71 5.97 15.57 11.08
CA GLY A 71 5.73 16.59 12.09
C GLY A 71 7.03 17.02 12.77
N LYS A 72 6.99 18.16 13.47
CA LYS A 72 8.14 18.70 14.25
C LYS A 72 8.52 17.86 15.48
N GLY A 73 8.18 16.56 15.49
CA GLY A 73 8.53 15.63 16.56
C GLY A 73 10.01 15.24 16.50
N LYS A 74 10.59 14.96 17.67
CA LYS A 74 11.96 14.43 17.75
C LYS A 74 12.00 13.02 17.14
N LYS A 75 12.97 12.76 16.27
CA LYS A 75 13.24 11.40 15.77
C LYS A 75 13.78 10.56 16.92
N ASN A 76 13.00 9.58 17.38
CA ASN A 76 13.43 8.65 18.43
C ASN A 76 14.40 7.63 17.83
N LYS A 77 15.66 7.65 18.29
CA LYS A 77 16.62 6.59 17.99
C LYS A 77 16.37 5.44 18.97
N GLY A 78 15.66 4.41 18.51
CA GLY A 78 15.38 3.22 19.31
C GLY A 78 16.62 2.34 19.51
N THR A 79 16.64 1.49 20.54
CA THR A 79 17.73 0.54 20.80
C THR A 79 17.76 -0.63 19.79
N LYS A 80 16.60 -1.03 19.25
CA LYS A 80 16.40 -2.16 18.33
C LYS A 80 16.18 -1.67 16.89
N MET A 81 17.12 -0.88 16.37
CA MET A 81 17.00 -0.27 15.03
C MET A 81 16.93 -1.28 13.88
N HIS A 82 17.40 -2.52 14.08
CA HIS A 82 17.33 -3.58 13.07
C HIS A 82 15.89 -3.85 12.58
N VAL A 83 14.89 -3.61 13.44
CA VAL A 83 13.47 -3.81 13.11
C VAL A 83 13.03 -2.84 12.03
N VAL A 84 13.34 -1.55 12.17
CA VAL A 84 13.02 -0.53 11.17
C VAL A 84 13.71 -0.84 9.85
N LYS A 85 15.00 -1.18 9.90
CA LYS A 85 15.79 -1.50 8.70
C LYS A 85 15.17 -2.65 7.91
N SER A 86 14.81 -3.74 8.58
CA SER A 86 14.15 -4.89 7.95
C SER A 86 12.80 -4.51 7.34
N LEU A 87 12.00 -3.68 8.03
CA LEU A 87 10.70 -3.23 7.51
C LEU A 87 10.84 -2.28 6.31
N GLU A 88 11.85 -1.41 6.31
CA GLU A 88 12.15 -0.52 5.19
C GLU A 88 12.61 -1.31 3.96
N GLU A 89 13.45 -2.33 4.15
CA GLU A 89 13.89 -3.24 3.10
C GLU A 89 12.72 -4.01 2.50
N GLU A 90 11.85 -4.61 3.33
CA GLU A 90 10.64 -5.31 2.88
C GLU A 90 9.68 -4.37 2.14
N ALA A 91 9.47 -3.15 2.65
CA ALA A 91 8.61 -2.17 2.00
C ALA A 91 9.16 -1.66 0.66
N LYS A 92 10.48 -1.62 0.50
CA LYS A 92 11.16 -1.20 -0.73
C LYS A 92 11.10 -2.26 -1.83
N GLN A 93 10.88 -3.53 -1.49
CA GLN A 93 10.82 -4.59 -2.50
C GLN A 93 9.74 -4.30 -3.55
N PRO A 94 10.06 -4.43 -4.86
CA PRO A 94 9.09 -4.20 -5.91
C PRO A 94 7.99 -5.25 -5.81
N ARG A 95 6.74 -4.79 -5.69
CA ARG A 95 5.57 -5.67 -5.74
C ARG A 95 5.11 -5.84 -7.17
N GLU A 96 4.91 -7.08 -7.60
CA GLU A 96 4.40 -7.40 -8.93
C GLU A 96 3.00 -6.82 -9.14
N ARG A 97 2.76 -6.24 -10.32
CA ARG A 97 1.45 -5.71 -10.69
C ARG A 97 0.56 -6.85 -11.18
N GLN A 98 -0.36 -7.32 -10.34
CA GLN A 98 -1.32 -8.39 -10.67
C GLN A 98 -2.57 -7.89 -11.43
N LEU A 99 -2.53 -6.69 -12.02
CA LEU A 99 -3.67 -6.12 -12.73
C LEU A 99 -3.92 -6.91 -14.03
N ARG A 100 -5.16 -7.37 -14.21
CA ARG A 100 -5.61 -7.98 -15.47
C ARG A 100 -6.93 -7.36 -15.93
N LEU A 101 -7.08 -7.18 -17.24
CA LEU A 101 -8.34 -6.73 -17.83
C LEU A 101 -9.29 -7.91 -18.07
N PRO A 102 -10.61 -7.72 -17.96
CA PRO A 102 -11.60 -8.73 -18.34
C PRO A 102 -11.46 -9.13 -19.82
N LYS A 103 -11.70 -10.40 -20.16
CA LYS A 103 -11.58 -10.92 -21.54
C LYS A 103 -12.44 -10.14 -22.56
N THR A 104 -13.66 -9.76 -22.17
CA THR A 104 -14.57 -8.94 -23.00
C THR A 104 -13.97 -7.57 -23.29
N GLN A 105 -13.36 -6.95 -22.27
CA GLN A 105 -12.68 -5.66 -22.41
C GLN A 105 -11.46 -5.77 -23.33
N VAL A 106 -10.66 -6.83 -23.18
CA VAL A 106 -9.52 -7.09 -24.08
C VAL A 106 -9.99 -7.23 -25.51
N SER A 107 -10.99 -8.09 -25.77
CA SER A 107 -11.55 -8.29 -27.11
C SER A 107 -12.09 -6.99 -27.73
N TYR A 108 -12.77 -6.16 -26.94
CA TYR A 108 -13.26 -4.86 -27.38
C TYR A 108 -12.10 -3.94 -27.78
N LEU A 109 -11.10 -3.77 -26.91
CA LEU A 109 -9.95 -2.90 -27.17
C LEU A 109 -9.12 -3.39 -28.35
N THR A 110 -8.86 -4.70 -28.44
CA THR A 110 -8.22 -5.35 -29.58
C THR A 110 -8.94 -5.02 -30.88
N SER A 111 -10.28 -5.12 -30.91
CA SER A 111 -11.04 -4.79 -32.12
C SER A 111 -10.97 -3.31 -32.52
N MET A 112 -10.85 -2.41 -31.53
CA MET A 112 -10.68 -0.98 -31.78
C MET A 112 -9.29 -0.66 -32.32
N MET A 113 -8.26 -1.28 -31.76
CA MET A 113 -6.87 -1.16 -32.23
C MET A 113 -6.72 -1.69 -33.66
N ASP A 114 -7.37 -2.81 -33.98
CA ASP A 114 -7.33 -3.40 -35.32
C ASP A 114 -8.00 -2.55 -36.39
N LYS A 115 -9.07 -1.84 -36.03
CA LYS A 115 -9.86 -1.05 -36.97
C LYS A 115 -9.34 0.37 -37.15
N HIS A 116 -8.88 1.00 -36.06
CA HIS A 116 -8.54 2.43 -36.03
C HIS A 116 -7.08 2.70 -35.66
N GLY A 117 -6.28 1.69 -35.32
CA GLY A 117 -4.86 1.87 -34.97
C GLY A 117 -4.68 2.74 -33.73
N GLU A 118 -4.07 3.91 -33.89
CA GLU A 118 -3.84 4.90 -32.81
C GLU A 118 -4.80 6.10 -32.86
N ASP A 119 -5.78 6.09 -33.76
CA ASP A 119 -6.75 7.18 -33.90
C ASP A 119 -7.89 7.07 -32.86
N TYR A 120 -7.58 7.46 -31.62
CA TYR A 120 -8.53 7.40 -30.50
C TYR A 120 -9.80 8.24 -30.70
N LYS A 121 -9.73 9.32 -31.51
CA LYS A 121 -10.90 10.13 -31.86
C LYS A 121 -11.85 9.38 -32.80
N ALA A 122 -11.34 8.49 -33.65
CA ALA A 122 -12.16 7.64 -34.51
C ALA A 122 -12.79 6.51 -33.69
N MET A 123 -12.03 5.92 -32.75
CA MET A 123 -12.56 4.90 -31.83
C MET A 123 -13.73 5.41 -30.98
N ALA A 124 -13.68 6.67 -30.52
CA ALA A 124 -14.77 7.26 -29.75
C ALA A 124 -16.07 7.41 -30.58
N ARG A 125 -15.95 7.58 -31.89
CA ARG A 125 -17.08 7.68 -32.83
C ARG A 125 -17.52 6.33 -33.40
N ASP A 126 -16.84 5.24 -33.05
CA ASP A 126 -17.17 3.93 -33.58
C ASP A 126 -18.53 3.45 -33.04
N PRO A 127 -19.41 2.86 -33.88
CA PRO A 127 -20.70 2.35 -33.43
C PRO A 127 -20.62 1.28 -32.33
N LYS A 128 -19.51 0.54 -32.24
CA LYS A 128 -19.28 -0.45 -31.18
C LYS A 128 -18.95 0.18 -29.83
N ASN A 129 -18.69 1.49 -29.76
CA ASN A 129 -18.53 2.24 -28.52
C ASN A 129 -19.90 2.49 -27.85
N PHE A 130 -20.58 1.41 -27.45
CA PHE A 130 -21.92 1.45 -26.86
C PHE A 130 -21.99 2.32 -25.59
N TYR A 131 -20.93 2.31 -24.79
CA TYR A 131 -20.83 3.08 -23.56
C TYR A 131 -20.42 4.54 -23.78
N GLN A 132 -20.31 4.98 -25.03
CA GLN A 132 -20.00 6.37 -25.39
C GLN A 132 -18.72 6.87 -24.71
N GLU A 133 -17.71 6.02 -24.64
CA GLU A 133 -16.43 6.37 -24.02
C GLU A 133 -15.76 7.49 -24.79
N THR A 134 -15.22 8.45 -24.05
CA THR A 134 -14.41 9.52 -24.62
C THR A 134 -13.09 8.96 -25.14
N TRP A 135 -12.51 9.60 -26.16
CA TRP A 135 -11.21 9.20 -26.72
C TRP A 135 -10.10 9.09 -25.66
N LYS A 136 -10.14 9.91 -24.59
CA LYS A 136 -9.19 9.85 -23.46
C LYS A 136 -9.35 8.58 -22.65
N GLN A 137 -10.59 8.14 -22.41
CA GLN A 137 -10.88 6.91 -21.68
C GLN A 137 -10.44 5.68 -22.47
N ILE A 138 -10.77 5.64 -23.77
CA ILE A 138 -10.33 4.56 -24.66
C ILE A 138 -8.80 4.50 -24.72
N ARG A 139 -8.13 5.65 -24.88
CA ARG A 139 -6.66 5.74 -24.83
C ARG A 139 -6.10 5.22 -23.52
N ALA A 140 -6.66 5.62 -22.38
CA ALA A 140 -6.21 5.16 -21.07
C ALA A 140 -6.35 3.63 -20.95
N LYS A 141 -7.47 3.07 -21.43
CA LYS A 141 -7.71 1.62 -21.41
C LYS A 141 -6.75 0.85 -22.33
N ILE A 142 -6.46 1.38 -23.52
CA ILE A 142 -5.44 0.81 -24.40
C ILE A 142 -4.06 0.86 -23.75
N ASN A 143 -3.71 1.97 -23.09
CA ASN A 143 -2.45 2.08 -22.36
C ASN A 143 -2.37 1.10 -21.18
N THR A 144 -3.48 0.87 -20.47
CA THR A 144 -3.52 -0.18 -19.43
C THR A 144 -3.35 -1.57 -20.03
N LEU A 145 -3.91 -1.85 -21.22
CA LEU A 145 -3.74 -3.11 -21.91
C LEU A 145 -2.28 -3.31 -22.35
N LYS A 146 -1.67 -2.30 -22.98
CA LYS A 146 -0.23 -2.30 -23.34
C LYS A 146 0.68 -2.51 -22.13
N GLY A 147 0.27 -2.01 -20.96
CA GLY A 147 0.99 -2.20 -19.69
C GLY A 147 0.85 -3.58 -19.06
N ILE A 148 0.02 -4.47 -19.61
CA ILE A 148 -0.15 -5.86 -19.16
C ILE A 148 0.49 -6.77 -20.23
N PRO A 149 1.78 -7.13 -20.09
CA PRO A 149 2.52 -7.82 -21.14
C PRO A 149 1.88 -9.16 -21.49
N GLU A 150 1.34 -9.90 -20.52
CA GLU A 150 0.70 -11.19 -20.79
C GLU A 150 -0.51 -11.10 -21.73
N GLN A 151 -1.37 -10.08 -21.56
CA GLN A 151 -2.56 -9.90 -22.40
C GLN A 151 -2.20 -9.27 -23.74
N TYR A 152 -1.25 -8.33 -23.73
CA TYR A 152 -0.82 -7.66 -24.95
C TYR A 152 0.01 -8.59 -25.86
N ASN A 153 0.87 -9.44 -25.30
CA ASN A 153 1.65 -10.41 -26.06
C ASN A 153 0.75 -11.46 -26.74
N GLN A 154 -0.38 -11.83 -26.13
CA GLN A 154 -1.39 -12.68 -26.81
C GLN A 154 -1.94 -11.99 -28.07
N TYR A 155 -2.21 -10.69 -27.98
CA TYR A 155 -2.63 -9.89 -29.13
C TYR A 155 -1.51 -9.78 -30.18
N LEU A 156 -0.28 -9.46 -29.79
CA LEU A 156 0.86 -9.37 -30.73
C LEU A 156 1.12 -10.68 -31.47
N LYS A 157 1.04 -11.81 -30.74
CA LYS A 157 1.14 -13.16 -31.33
C LYS A 157 0.07 -13.40 -32.40
N SER A 158 -1.17 -12.98 -32.16
CA SER A 158 -2.24 -13.08 -33.17
C SER A 158 -2.00 -12.22 -34.42
N LYS A 159 -1.19 -11.16 -34.30
CA LYS A 159 -0.82 -10.27 -35.41
C LYS A 159 0.51 -10.64 -36.08
N GLY A 160 1.25 -11.61 -35.54
CA GLY A 160 2.58 -11.97 -36.04
C GLY A 160 3.67 -10.94 -35.72
N LEU A 161 3.46 -10.08 -34.71
CA LEU A 161 4.49 -9.17 -34.21
C LEU A 161 5.24 -9.80 -33.05
N GLU A 162 6.52 -9.46 -32.92
CA GLU A 162 7.36 -9.89 -31.80
C GLU A 162 6.75 -9.49 -30.46
N PRO A 163 6.75 -10.39 -29.45
CA PRO A 163 6.23 -10.08 -28.13
C PRO A 163 7.04 -8.93 -27.54
N THR A 164 6.38 -8.01 -26.82
CA THR A 164 7.11 -7.05 -26.01
C THR A 164 7.90 -7.83 -24.99
N THR A 165 9.23 -7.78 -25.12
CA THR A 165 10.15 -8.57 -24.29
C THR A 165 9.84 -8.28 -22.84
N THR A 166 9.57 -9.33 -22.09
CA THR A 166 9.79 -9.35 -20.66
C THR A 166 11.24 -8.92 -20.45
N THR A 167 11.52 -7.65 -20.17
CA THR A 167 12.76 -7.28 -19.47
C THR A 167 12.60 -7.76 -18.04
N THR A 168 12.66 -9.08 -17.90
CA THR A 168 13.03 -9.76 -16.67
C THR A 168 14.48 -9.32 -16.42
N ASN A 169 14.67 -8.44 -15.45
CA ASN A 169 15.96 -8.15 -14.84
C ASN A 169 16.47 -9.41 -14.10
N ALA A 170 16.69 -10.51 -14.84
CA ALA A 170 17.15 -11.79 -14.35
C ALA A 170 18.13 -12.52 -15.31
N GLU A 171 18.40 -11.97 -16.51
CA GLU A 171 19.38 -12.53 -17.47
C GLU A 171 20.61 -11.64 -17.72
N MET A 172 20.79 -10.53 -16.99
CA MET A 172 22.05 -9.75 -16.96
C MET A 172 22.77 -9.91 -15.61
N GLU A 173 23.04 -11.14 -15.18
CA GLU A 173 24.08 -11.44 -14.18
C GLU A 173 24.88 -12.70 -14.55
N VAL A 174 24.95 -13.04 -15.84
CA VAL A 174 25.88 -14.06 -16.36
C VAL A 174 26.68 -13.43 -17.48
N GLU A 175 27.55 -12.48 -17.11
CA GLU A 175 28.80 -12.07 -17.79
C GLU A 175 29.24 -10.72 -17.23
N SER A 176 29.94 -10.74 -16.10
CA SER A 176 30.98 -9.79 -15.67
C SER A 176 31.64 -10.29 -14.38
#